data_AF-A0A927GDM1-F1
#
_entry.id   AF-A0A927GDM1-F1
#
_cell.length_a   1.000
_cell.length_b   1.000
_cell.length_c   1.000
_cell.angle_alpha   90.00
_cell.angle_beta   90.00
_cell.angle_gamma   90.00
#
_symmetry.space_group_name_H-M   'P 1'
#
loop_
_entity.id
_entity.type
_entity.pdbx_description
1 polymer ?
#
loop_
_entity_poly.entity_id
_entity_poly.type
_entity_poly.pdbx_seq_one_letter_code
_entity_poly.pdbx_strand_id
1 'polypeptide(L)'
;MPTFPPRAYKILAQHPPGTIYLPKIGPTNPASIVSFKSDGNYTWVQFRGKNKPLLISWQLALIVQQLPHWKLEKLDTWRRGNRRLKLVPAHS
;
A
#
# COMPACT_ATOMS: atom_id res chain seq x y z
N MET A 1 -39.74 -12.19 11.06
CA MET A 1 -38.28 -12.46 10.98
C MET A 1 -37.76 -11.89 9.67
N PRO A 2 -36.95 -10.82 9.66
CA PRO A 2 -36.40 -10.33 8.42
C PRO A 2 -35.08 -11.02 8.09
N THR A 3 -35.05 -11.62 6.91
CA THR A 3 -33.93 -12.28 6.23
C THR A 3 -33.07 -11.20 5.57
N PHE A 4 -31.78 -11.13 5.89
CA PHE A 4 -30.83 -10.22 5.23
C PHE A 4 -30.15 -10.92 4.03
N PRO A 5 -30.22 -10.37 2.81
CA PRO A 5 -29.42 -10.88 1.69
C PRO A 5 -27.95 -10.47 1.83
N PRO A 6 -26.97 -11.32 1.46
CA PRO A 6 -25.56 -10.97 1.47
C PRO A 6 -25.16 -10.47 0.09
N ARG A 7 -25.02 -9.16 -0.13
CA ARG A 7 -24.19 -8.66 -1.25
C ARG A 7 -23.92 -7.16 -1.23
N ALA A 8 -22.63 -6.88 -1.41
CA ALA A 8 -22.02 -5.61 -1.81
C ALA A 8 -22.08 -4.46 -0.79
N TYR A 9 -21.25 -4.54 0.25
CA TYR A 9 -20.71 -3.31 0.85
C TYR A 9 -19.71 -2.71 -0.15
N LYS A 10 -20.23 -1.99 -1.14
CA LYS A 10 -19.46 -0.99 -1.87
C LYS A 10 -19.41 0.25 -0.99
N ILE A 11 -18.80 0.13 0.20
CA ILE A 11 -18.47 1.30 1.00
C ILE A 11 -17.23 1.89 0.32
N LEU A 12 -17.45 2.71 -0.71
CA LEU A 12 -16.54 3.79 -1.04
C LEU A 12 -16.56 4.72 0.17
N ALA A 13 -15.96 4.29 1.28
CA ALA A 13 -15.74 5.15 2.43
C ALA A 13 -14.89 6.28 1.87
N GLN A 14 -15.47 7.48 1.80
CA GLN A 14 -14.72 8.69 1.55
C GLN A 14 -13.65 8.72 2.65
N HIS A 15 -12.44 8.26 2.30
CA HIS A 15 -11.32 8.27 3.20
C HIS A 15 -11.11 9.73 3.62
N PRO A 16 -10.81 10.02 4.89
CA PRO A 16 -10.40 11.37 5.28
C PRO A 16 -9.30 11.82 4.32
N PRO A 17 -9.32 13.07 3.82
CA PRO A 17 -8.32 13.53 2.87
C PRO A 17 -6.92 13.25 3.43
N GLY A 18 -6.13 12.49 2.68
CA GLY A 18 -4.81 12.04 3.13
C GLY A 18 -4.83 10.75 3.96
N THR A 19 -5.74 9.81 3.70
CA THR A 19 -5.69 8.45 4.27
C THR A 19 -5.82 7.41 3.16
N ILE A 20 -5.04 6.33 3.22
CA ILE A 20 -5.14 5.19 2.30
C ILE A 20 -5.65 3.96 3.05
N TYR A 21 -6.31 3.05 2.36
CA TYR A 21 -6.73 1.78 2.96
C TYR A 21 -5.72 0.69 2.64
N LEU A 22 -5.17 0.06 3.67
CA LEU A 22 -4.26 -1.07 3.50
C LEU A 22 -4.94 -2.36 3.99
N PRO A 23 -4.92 -3.46 3.21
CA PRO A 23 -5.47 -4.74 3.65
C PRO A 23 -4.81 -5.21 4.94
N LYS A 24 -5.59 -5.81 5.85
CA LYS A 24 -5.17 -6.27 7.20
C LYS A 24 -4.75 -5.17 8.18
N ILE A 25 -4.54 -3.93 7.74
CA ILE A 25 -4.14 -2.81 8.59
C ILE A 25 -5.33 -1.85 8.79
N GLY A 26 -6.09 -1.60 7.72
CA GLY A 26 -7.20 -0.65 7.72
C GLY A 26 -6.80 0.74 7.22
N PRO A 27 -7.59 1.78 7.55
CA PRO A 27 -7.29 3.16 7.17
C PRO A 27 -5.98 3.62 7.81
N THR A 28 -5.05 4.06 6.97
CA THR A 28 -3.66 4.36 7.31
C THR A 28 -3.26 5.72 6.75
N ASN A 29 -2.60 6.54 7.56
CA ASN A 29 -2.05 7.81 7.09
C ASN A 29 -0.77 7.56 6.25
N PRO A 30 -0.72 7.95 4.95
CA PRO A 30 0.46 7.82 4.12
C PRO A 30 1.67 8.60 4.66
N ALA A 31 1.49 9.66 5.45
CA ALA A 31 2.59 10.37 6.12
C ALA A 31 3.31 9.50 7.19
N SER A 32 2.63 8.47 7.71
CA SER A 32 3.23 7.49 8.61
C SER A 32 3.98 6.38 7.85
N ILE A 33 3.99 6.40 6.52
CA ILE A 33 4.62 5.39 5.68
C ILE A 33 5.90 5.97 5.08
N VAL A 34 6.99 5.21 5.21
CA VAL A 34 8.30 5.57 4.69
C VAL A 34 8.45 5.09 3.24
N SER A 35 8.05 3.86 2.97
CA SER A 35 8.10 3.29 1.63
C SER A 35 7.24 2.06 1.48
N PHE A 36 6.88 1.74 0.24
CA PHE A 36 6.36 0.43 -0.15
C PHE A 36 7.39 -0.29 -1.01
N LYS A 37 7.48 -1.61 -0.90
CA LYS A 37 8.39 -2.43 -1.71
C LYS A 37 7.66 -3.64 -2.26
N SER A 38 7.70 -3.82 -3.58
CA SER A 38 7.08 -4.97 -4.24
C SER A 38 7.82 -6.26 -3.90
N ASP A 39 7.07 -7.33 -3.63
CA ASP A 39 7.57 -8.69 -3.45
C ASP A 39 6.62 -9.67 -4.12
N GLY A 40 6.75 -9.77 -5.45
CA GLY A 40 5.84 -10.55 -6.29
C GLY A 40 4.42 -9.99 -6.25
N ASN A 41 3.47 -10.82 -5.81
CA ASN A 41 2.06 -10.44 -5.66
C ASN A 41 1.75 -9.70 -4.34
N TYR A 42 2.76 -9.52 -3.50
CA TYR A 42 2.64 -8.86 -2.20
C TYR A 42 3.43 -7.56 -2.20
N THR A 43 3.15 -6.73 -1.20
CA THR A 43 3.89 -5.49 -0.96
C THR A 43 4.30 -5.39 0.49
N TRP A 44 5.54 -5.03 0.73
CA TRP A 44 6.03 -4.65 2.05
C TRP A 44 5.78 -3.17 2.28
N VAL A 45 5.19 -2.82 3.42
CA VAL A 45 4.96 -1.44 3.87
C VAL A 45 5.88 -1.15 5.02
N GLN A 46 6.77 -0.16 4.86
CA GLN A 46 7.62 0.34 5.93
C GLN A 46 6.93 1.52 6.59
N PHE A 47 6.66 1.42 7.89
CA PHE A 47 6.09 2.51 8.68
C PHE A 47 7.18 3.30 9.39
N ARG A 48 6.95 4.61 9.54
CA ARG A 48 7.80 5.50 10.33
C ARG A 48 7.69 5.08 11.80
N GLY A 49 8.82 4.85 12.44
CA GLY A 49 8.85 4.39 13.85
C GLY A 49 8.60 2.89 14.05
N LYS A 50 8.31 2.10 13.01
CA LYS A 50 8.33 0.63 13.12
C LYS A 50 9.63 0.08 12.55
N ASN A 51 10.26 -0.81 13.31
CA ASN A 51 11.52 -1.42 12.92
C ASN A 51 11.35 -2.58 11.92
N LYS A 52 10.11 -3.09 11.73
CA LYS A 52 9.80 -4.20 10.82
C LYS A 52 8.78 -3.78 9.76
N PRO A 53 9.04 -4.04 8.47
CA PRO A 53 8.05 -3.84 7.42
C PRO A 53 6.89 -4.84 7.59
N LEU A 54 5.70 -4.41 7.20
CA LEU A 54 4.48 -5.22 7.21
C LEU A 54 4.16 -5.71 5.80
N LEU A 55 3.91 -7.01 5.65
CA LEU A 55 3.49 -7.57 4.38
C LEU A 55 1.98 -7.40 4.20
N ILE A 56 1.58 -6.80 3.09
CA ILE A 56 0.19 -6.70 2.67
C ILE A 56 -0.03 -7.52 1.40
N SER A 57 -1.23 -8.12 1.30
CA SER A 57 -1.68 -8.93 0.17
C SER A 57 -2.19 -8.08 -1.00
N TRP A 58 -1.52 -6.96 -1.26
CA TRP A 58 -1.79 -6.08 -2.39
C TRP A 58 -0.55 -5.94 -3.27
N GLN A 59 -0.78 -5.81 -4.56
CA GLN A 59 0.24 -5.48 -5.53
C GLN A 59 0.59 -3.99 -5.45
N LEU A 60 1.87 -3.68 -5.64
CA LEU A 60 2.36 -2.30 -5.60
C LEU A 60 1.63 -1.41 -6.63
N ALA A 61 1.25 -1.96 -7.78
CA ALA A 61 0.51 -1.25 -8.83
C ALA A 61 -0.83 -0.66 -8.33
N LEU A 62 -1.54 -1.37 -7.46
CA LEU A 62 -2.80 -0.88 -6.88
C LEU A 62 -2.56 0.28 -5.91
N ILE A 63 -1.45 0.23 -5.17
CA ILE A 63 -1.07 1.29 -4.22
C ILE A 63 -0.66 2.55 -4.97
N VAL A 64 0.03 2.42 -6.10
CA VAL A 64 0.38 3.54 -6.98
C VAL A 64 -0.87 4.28 -7.46
N GLN A 65 -1.95 3.57 -7.78
CA GLN A 65 -3.21 4.19 -8.17
C GLN A 65 -3.85 5.02 -7.03
N GLN A 66 -3.66 4.61 -5.78
CA GLN A 66 -4.13 5.36 -4.61
C GLN A 66 -3.20 6.51 -4.22
N LEU A 67 -1.94 6.48 -4.66
CA LEU A 67 -0.90 7.43 -4.30
C LEU A 67 -0.21 8.02 -5.55
N PRO A 68 -0.93 8.81 -6.36
CA PRO A 68 -0.39 9.36 -7.60
C PRO A 68 0.76 10.35 -7.37
N HIS A 69 0.85 10.93 -6.17
CA HIS A 69 1.92 11.87 -5.80
C HIS A 69 3.18 11.17 -5.27
N TRP A 70 3.22 9.84 -5.24
CA TRP A 70 4.39 9.10 -4.78
C TRP A 70 5.25 8.68 -5.98
N LYS A 71 6.57 8.73 -5.80
CA LYS A 71 7.53 8.36 -6.85
C LYS A 71 7.81 6.87 -6.78
N LEU A 72 7.67 6.21 -7.92
CA LEU A 72 8.07 4.83 -8.10
C LEU A 72 9.57 4.79 -8.43
N GLU A 73 10.38 4.32 -7.50
CA GLU A 73 11.80 4.04 -7.69
C GLU A 73 12.00 2.59 -8.11
N LYS A 74 12.82 2.37 -9.15
CA LYS A 74 13.29 1.04 -9.50
C LYS A 74 14.48 0.72 -8.59
N LEU A 75 14.32 -0.29 -7.75
CA LEU A 75 15.42 -0.83 -6.97
C LEU A 75 16.16 -1.83 -7.85
N ASP A 76 17.13 -1.34 -8.61
CA ASP A 76 18.08 -2.18 -9.34
C ASP A 76 19.04 -2.84 -8.34
N THR A 77 18.60 -3.94 -7.73
CA THR A 77 19.51 -4.81 -6.99
C THR A 77 20.30 -5.65 -7.98
N TRP A 78 21.57 -5.31 -8.15
CA TRP A 78 22.56 -5.90 -9.07
C TRP A 78 22.77 -7.43 -8.94
N ARG A 79 22.14 -8.08 -7.94
CA ARG A 79 22.23 -9.52 -7.71
C ARG A 79 20.89 -10.18 -8.06
N ARG A 80 20.87 -10.86 -9.20
CA ARG A 80 19.77 -11.72 -9.71
C ARG A 80 18.50 -10.97 -10.08
N GLY A 81 18.40 -10.50 -11.33
CA GLY A 81 17.23 -10.53 -12.23
C GLY A 81 15.83 -10.13 -11.75
N ASN A 82 15.67 -9.72 -10.49
CA ASN A 82 14.40 -9.55 -9.83
C ASN A 82 14.21 -8.05 -9.63
N ARG A 83 13.58 -7.43 -10.63
CA ARG A 83 13.26 -5.99 -10.65
C ARG A 83 12.33 -5.71 -9.49
N ARG A 84 12.87 -5.18 -8.39
CA ARG A 84 12.08 -4.78 -7.23
C ARG A 84 11.71 -3.32 -7.38
N LEU A 85 10.42 -3.02 -7.28
CA LEU A 85 9.92 -1.66 -7.30
C LEU A 85 9.75 -1.18 -5.86
N LYS A 86 10.08 0.08 -5.64
CA LYS A 86 9.90 0.77 -4.37
C LYS A 86 9.06 2.02 -4.63
N LEU A 87 8.04 2.26 -3.82
CA LEU A 87 7.26 3.49 -3.87
C LEU A 87 7.65 4.35 -2.67
N VAL A 88 8.06 5.58 -2.92
CA VAL A 88 8.49 6.55 -1.90
C VAL A 88 7.71 7.85 -2.04
N PRO A 89 7.49 8.60 -0.95
CA PRO A 89 6.85 9.90 -1.06
C PRO A 89 7.72 10.85 -1.88
N ALA A 90 7.12 11.63 -2.79
CA ALA A 90 7.88 12.49 -3.72
C ALA A 90 8.67 13.64 -3.06
N HIS A 91 8.33 13.94 -1.80
CA HIS A 91 8.88 15.02 -0.97
C HIS A 91 9.74 14.51 0.19
N SER A 92 10.44 13.38 0.02
CA SER A 92 11.35 12.86 1.04
C SER A 92 12.73 13.49 1.00
#